data_AF-A0A934RSU8-F1
#
_entry.id   AF-A0A934RSU8-F1
#
_cell.length_a   1.000
_cell.length_b   1.000
_cell.length_c   1.000
_cell.angle_alpha   90.00
_cell.angle_beta   90.00
_cell.angle_gamma   90.00
#
_symmetry.space_group_name_H-M   'P 1'
#
loop_
_entity.id
_entity.type
_entity.pdbx_description
1 polymer ?
#
loop_
_entity_poly.entity_id
_entity_poly.type
_entity_poly.pdbx_seq_one_letter_code
_entity_poly.pdbx_strand_id
1 'polypeptide(L)'
;MTADRTRVGRSFDDLAHIRVEVVDAHGVLVPKAAHEVTFEINGAGERVAVDSGSITSHEPFQADRRRAFQGKALLLVRGRGEGRNMEITARAAGLRPAVIELVVE
;
A
#
# COMPACT_ATOMS: atom_id res chain seq x y z
N MET A 1 7.92 0.82 -4.42
CA MET A 1 6.52 1.18 -4.14
C MET A 1 6.09 2.20 -5.16
N THR A 2 4.92 2.02 -5.77
CA THR A 2 4.40 2.89 -6.83
C THR A 2 2.90 3.08 -6.66
N ALA A 3 2.38 4.23 -7.07
CA ALA A 3 0.95 4.49 -7.14
C ALA A 3 0.49 4.51 -8.60
N ASP A 4 -0.73 4.06 -8.87
CA ASP A 4 -1.36 4.21 -10.19
C ASP A 4 -1.74 5.66 -10.49
N ARG A 5 -2.01 6.46 -9.45
CA ARG A 5 -2.31 7.89 -9.51
C ARG A 5 -1.70 8.63 -8.33
N THR A 6 -1.39 9.92 -8.53
CA THR A 6 -0.83 10.81 -7.49
C THR A 6 -1.86 11.74 -6.86
N ARG A 7 -3.10 11.72 -7.37
CA ARG A 7 -4.24 12.50 -6.90
C ARG A 7 -5.43 11.57 -6.68
N VAL A 8 -6.13 11.74 -5.57
CA VAL A 8 -7.31 10.92 -5.22
C VAL A 8 -8.35 11.79 -4.52
N GLY A 9 -9.59 11.68 -4.95
CA GLY A 9 -10.72 12.35 -4.35
C GLY A 9 -11.26 11.62 -3.12
N ARG A 10 -12.43 12.09 -2.67
CA ARG A 10 -13.15 11.57 -1.49
C ARG A 10 -14.42 10.79 -1.84
N SER A 11 -14.76 10.68 -3.13
CA SER A 11 -15.94 9.91 -3.56
C SER A 11 -15.72 8.43 -3.31
N PHE A 12 -16.81 7.67 -3.12
CA PHE A 12 -16.71 6.28 -2.70
C PHE A 12 -15.91 5.40 -3.67
N ASP A 13 -15.87 5.77 -4.94
CA ASP A 13 -15.27 5.10 -6.09
C ASP A 13 -13.91 5.65 -6.52
N ASP A 14 -13.45 6.77 -5.95
CA ASP A 14 -12.14 7.33 -6.29
C ASP A 14 -11.05 6.73 -5.39
N LEU A 15 -10.42 5.68 -5.88
CA LEU A 15 -9.40 4.92 -5.18
C LEU A 15 -8.04 5.05 -5.88
N ALA A 16 -6.99 5.20 -5.08
CA ALA A 16 -5.62 5.00 -5.54
C ALA A 16 -5.09 3.64 -5.12
N HIS A 17 -4.38 2.98 -6.03
CA HIS A 17 -3.78 1.66 -5.86
C HIS A 17 -2.28 1.81 -5.66
N ILE A 18 -1.82 1.49 -4.46
CA ILE A 18 -0.41 1.55 -4.08
C ILE A 18 0.17 0.15 -4.14
N ARG A 19 1.01 -0.10 -5.13
CA ARG A 19 1.72 -1.37 -5.31
C ARG A 19 3.03 -1.36 -4.54
N VAL A 20 3.23 -2.38 -3.74
CA VAL A 20 4.49 -2.66 -3.04
C VAL A 20 5.11 -3.92 -3.62
N GLU A 21 6.41 -3.83 -3.90
CA GLU A 21 7.21 -4.93 -4.43
C GLU A 21 8.45 -5.10 -3.54
N VAL A 22 8.71 -6.33 -3.13
CA VAL A 22 9.94 -6.70 -2.43
C VAL A 22 11.01 -7.00 -3.46
N VAL A 23 12.06 -6.18 -3.45
CA VAL A 23 13.15 -6.24 -4.42
C VAL A 23 14.48 -6.51 -3.72
N ASP A 24 15.44 -7.06 -4.46
CA ASP A 24 16.82 -7.18 -4.01
C ASP A 24 17.57 -5.84 -4.08
N ALA A 25 18.88 -5.86 -3.79
CA ALA A 25 19.72 -4.66 -3.82
C ALA A 25 19.84 -4.00 -5.21
N HIS A 26 19.54 -4.74 -6.29
CA HIS A 26 19.57 -4.27 -7.67
C HIS A 26 18.18 -3.86 -8.18
N GLY A 27 17.16 -3.89 -7.32
CA GLY A 27 15.79 -3.56 -7.71
C GLY A 27 15.05 -4.69 -8.43
N VAL A 28 15.58 -5.91 -8.41
CA VAL A 28 14.94 -7.08 -9.03
C VAL A 28 13.91 -7.65 -8.07
N LEU A 29 12.66 -7.81 -8.53
CA LEU A 29 11.58 -8.44 -7.77
C LEU A 29 12.00 -9.82 -7.28
N VAL A 30 11.79 -10.10 -5.99
CA VAL A 30 12.07 -11.39 -5.37
C VAL A 30 10.77 -12.22 -5.36
N PRO A 31 10.57 -13.20 -6.27
CA PRO A 31 9.28 -13.86 -6.43
C PRO A 31 8.91 -14.80 -5.27
N LYS A 32 9.87 -15.15 -4.41
CA LYS A 32 9.62 -15.96 -3.20
C LYS A 32 9.40 -15.13 -1.94
N ALA A 33 9.50 -13.80 -2.04
CA ALA A 33 9.33 -12.94 -0.88
C ALA A 33 7.87 -12.99 -0.39
N ALA A 34 7.73 -13.28 0.91
CA ALA A 34 6.45 -13.36 1.61
C ALA A 34 6.51 -12.55 2.93
N HIS A 35 7.17 -11.39 2.88
CA HIS A 35 7.29 -10.51 4.04
C HIS A 35 5.91 -9.97 4.42
N GLU A 36 5.65 -9.83 5.71
CA GLU A 36 4.49 -9.06 6.19
C GLU A 36 4.78 -7.58 5.97
N VAL A 37 3.93 -6.92 5.18
CA VAL A 37 4.03 -5.49 4.89
C VAL A 37 2.98 -4.76 5.71
N THR A 38 3.41 -3.85 6.57
CA THR A 38 2.53 -2.96 7.35
C THR A 38 2.45 -1.59 6.66
N PHE A 39 1.25 -1.04 6.58
CA PHE A 39 0.93 0.22 5.92
C PHE A 39 0.47 1.26 6.94
N GLU A 40 1.24 2.32 7.08
CA GLU A 40 0.92 3.51 7.86
C GLU A 40 0.42 4.61 6.90
N ILE A 41 -0.65 5.29 7.27
CA ILE A 41 -1.21 6.41 6.51
C ILE A 41 -1.30 7.62 7.44
N ASN A 42 -0.66 8.71 7.05
CA ASN A 42 -0.70 9.99 7.74
C ASN A 42 -1.40 11.03 6.84
N GLY A 43 -2.18 11.93 7.44
CA GLY A 43 -2.84 13.02 6.72
C GLY A 43 -4.24 12.68 6.22
N ALA A 44 -4.63 13.28 5.10
CA ALA A 44 -6.01 13.43 4.66
C ALA A 44 -6.57 12.20 3.92
N GLY A 45 -6.30 10.99 4.40
CA GLY A 45 -7.17 9.91 4.00
C GLY A 45 -7.02 8.59 4.72
N GLU A 46 -7.52 7.55 4.07
CA GLU A 46 -7.80 6.28 4.73
C GLU A 46 -7.42 5.08 3.88
N ARG A 47 -7.11 3.99 4.57
CA ARG A 47 -6.99 2.66 3.99
C ARG A 47 -8.38 2.10 3.75
N VAL A 48 -8.65 1.69 2.52
CA VAL A 48 -9.89 0.99 2.15
C VAL A 48 -9.68 -0.51 2.22
N ALA A 49 -8.59 -1.01 1.65
CA ALA A 49 -8.24 -2.43 1.70
C ALA A 49 -6.76 -2.68 1.47
N VAL A 50 -6.29 -3.87 1.86
CA VAL A 50 -5.00 -4.44 1.47
C VAL A 50 -5.22 -5.78 0.79
N ASP A 51 -4.36 -6.16 -0.14
CA ASP A 51 -4.41 -7.44 -0.84
C ASP A 51 -3.00 -7.86 -1.30
N SER A 52 -2.83 -9.14 -1.63
CA SER A 52 -1.66 -9.65 -2.33
C SER A 52 -2.01 -10.58 -3.49
N GLY A 53 -3.30 -10.86 -3.71
CA GLY A 53 -3.79 -11.78 -4.74
C GLY A 53 -3.60 -13.26 -4.38
N SER A 54 -3.21 -13.57 -3.14
CA SER A 54 -3.11 -14.95 -2.66
C SER A 54 -4.50 -15.53 -2.39
N ILE A 55 -4.93 -16.48 -3.23
CA ILE A 55 -6.24 -17.16 -3.10
C ILE A 55 -6.36 -18.03 -1.83
N THR A 56 -5.24 -18.33 -1.17
CA THR A 56 -5.20 -19.12 0.06
C THR A 56 -5.05 -18.26 1.31
N SER A 57 -4.99 -16.93 1.17
CA SER A 57 -4.90 -16.00 2.30
C SER A 57 -6.26 -15.76 2.92
N HIS A 58 -6.35 -15.89 4.24
CA HIS A 58 -7.53 -15.53 5.04
C HIS A 58 -7.32 -14.25 5.86
N GLU A 59 -6.21 -13.52 5.64
CA GLU A 59 -5.97 -12.24 6.31
C GLU A 59 -7.07 -11.22 5.94
N PRO A 60 -7.58 -10.41 6.88
CA PRO A 60 -8.66 -9.45 6.61
C PRO A 60 -8.26 -8.39 5.59
N PHE A 61 -9.17 -8.03 4.68
CA PHE A 61 -8.92 -6.97 3.71
C PHE A 61 -8.77 -5.59 4.36
N GLN A 62 -9.41 -5.35 5.51
CA GLN A 62 -9.39 -4.06 6.20
C GLN A 62 -8.18 -3.88 7.15
N ALA A 63 -7.34 -4.93 7.29
CA ALA A 63 -6.17 -4.89 8.15
C ALA A 63 -5.16 -3.83 7.69
N ASP A 64 -4.29 -3.41 8.60
CA ASP A 64 -3.17 -2.48 8.34
C ASP A 64 -1.96 -3.15 7.72
N ARG A 65 -2.00 -4.46 7.54
CA ARG A 65 -0.90 -5.25 7.02
C ARG A 65 -1.39 -6.38 6.15
N ARG A 66 -0.52 -6.82 5.26
CA ARG A 66 -0.76 -7.97 4.39
C ARG A 66 0.55 -8.67 4.12
N ARG A 67 0.56 -10.00 4.18
CA ARG A 67 1.69 -10.77 3.68
C ARG A 67 1.81 -10.64 2.16
N ALA A 68 3.00 -10.30 1.70
CA ALA A 68 3.31 -10.29 0.29
C ALA A 68 3.12 -11.69 -0.31
N PHE A 69 2.63 -11.74 -1.54
CA PHE A 69 2.54 -12.97 -2.32
C PHE A 69 3.25 -12.75 -3.64
N GLN A 70 4.14 -13.69 -3.98
CA GLN A 70 5.04 -13.55 -5.11
C GLN A 70 5.86 -12.24 -5.10
N GLY A 71 6.25 -11.79 -3.91
CA GLY A 71 6.96 -10.54 -3.68
C GLY A 71 6.12 -9.27 -3.80
N LYS A 72 4.78 -9.37 -3.90
CA LYS A 72 3.90 -8.23 -4.12
C LYS A 72 2.84 -8.08 -3.02
N ALA A 73 2.51 -6.84 -2.71
CA ALA A 73 1.36 -6.46 -1.90
C ALA A 73 0.71 -5.20 -2.51
N LEU A 74 -0.54 -4.97 -2.17
CA LEU A 74 -1.37 -3.89 -2.68
C LEU A 74 -2.08 -3.21 -1.51
N LEU A 75 -2.12 -1.89 -1.54
CA LEU A 75 -2.92 -1.07 -0.66
C LEU A 75 -3.87 -0.22 -1.51
N LEU A 76 -5.15 -0.21 -1.16
CA LEU A 76 -6.17 0.67 -1.73
C LEU A 76 -6.41 1.80 -0.72
N VAL A 77 -6.29 3.03 -1.18
CA VAL A 77 -6.53 4.23 -0.37
C VAL A 77 -7.52 5.18 -1.03
N ARG A 78 -8.14 6.02 -0.20
CA ARG A 78 -9.04 7.10 -0.62
C ARG A 78 -8.79 8.33 0.24
N GLY A 79 -9.10 9.51 -0.29
CA GLY A 79 -9.19 10.73 0.50
C GLY A 79 -10.26 10.65 1.60
N ARG A 80 -9.94 11.14 2.80
CA ARG A 80 -10.89 11.27 3.92
C ARG A 80 -10.53 12.46 4.79
N GLY A 81 -11.57 13.16 5.25
CA GLY A 81 -11.42 14.31 6.16
C GLY A 81 -10.88 15.56 5.47
N GLU A 82 -10.45 16.50 6.30
CA GLU A 82 -9.89 17.79 5.88
C GLU A 82 -8.38 17.68 5.61
N GLY A 83 -7.87 18.50 4.69
CA GLY A 83 -6.47 18.49 4.26
C GLY A 83 -6.29 18.10 2.80
N ARG A 84 -5.06 18.23 2.30
CA ARG A 84 -4.75 18.03 0.87
C ARG A 84 -3.67 17.00 0.60
N ASN A 85 -3.01 16.47 1.62
CA ASN A 85 -1.90 15.54 1.44
C ASN A 85 -2.12 14.29 2.29
N MET A 86 -1.74 13.15 1.73
CA MET A 86 -1.63 11.88 2.42
C MET A 86 -0.22 11.33 2.19
N GLU A 87 0.47 10.98 3.26
CA GLU A 87 1.72 10.24 3.21
C GLU A 87 1.45 8.78 3.57
N ILE A 88 1.98 7.87 2.76
CA ILE A 88 1.81 6.43 2.94
C ILE A 88 3.20 5.83 3.13
N THR A 89 3.37 5.09 4.22
CA THR A 89 4.60 4.35 4.47
C THR A 89 4.34 2.85 4.52
N ALA A 90 5.12 2.09 3.74
CA ALA A 90 5.16 0.64 3.78
C ALA A 90 6.42 0.16 4.52
N ARG A 91 6.24 -0.74 5.50
CA ARG A 91 7.33 -1.33 6.31
C ARG A 91 7.28 -2.85 6.27
N ALA A 92 8.45 -3.47 6.28
CA ALA A 92 8.61 -4.90 6.45
C ALA A 92 9.91 -5.18 7.22
N ALA A 93 9.91 -6.20 8.08
CA ALA A 93 11.07 -6.53 8.90
C ALA A 93 12.31 -6.82 8.03
N GLY A 94 13.44 -6.20 8.38
CA GLY A 94 14.71 -6.38 7.66
C GLY A 94 14.83 -5.63 6.32
N LEU A 95 13.82 -4.86 5.91
CA LEU A 95 13.84 -4.08 4.67
C LEU A 95 13.79 -2.58 4.96
N ARG A 96 14.34 -1.78 4.04
CA ARG A 96 14.17 -0.32 4.09
C ARG A 96 12.70 0.04 3.86
N PRO A 97 12.11 0.96 4.65
CA PRO A 97 10.77 1.45 4.39
C PRO A 97 10.66 2.14 3.02
N ALA A 98 9.48 2.11 2.45
CA ALA A 98 9.12 2.89 1.27
C ALA A 98 8.05 3.92 1.63
N VAL A 99 8.19 5.14 1.13
CA VAL A 99 7.26 6.25 1.37
C VAL A 99 6.77 6.80 0.03
N ILE A 100 5.50 7.16 -0.06
CA ILE A 100 4.91 7.89 -1.20
C ILE A 100 3.89 8.90 -0.68
N GLU A 101 3.77 10.01 -1.39
CA GLU A 101 2.80 11.06 -1.11
C GLU A 101 1.76 11.13 -2.22
N LEU A 102 0.50 11.30 -1.83
CA LEU A 102 -0.63 11.56 -2.72
C LEU A 102 -1.30 12.87 -2.31
N VAL A 103 -1.84 13.58 -3.30
CA VAL A 103 -2.69 14.74 -3.09
C VAL A 103 -4.14 14.29 -2.99
N VAL A 104 -4.86 14.84 -2.01
CA VAL A 104 -6.27 14.58 -1.76
C VAL A 104 -7.07 15.80 -2.21
N GLU A 105 -7.99 15.58 -3.16
CA GLU A 105 -8.80 16.64 -3.79
C GLU A 105 -10.24 16.65 -3.28
#